data_AF-A0A9E1YNA5-F1
#
_entry.id   AF-A0A9E1YNA5-F1
#
_cell.length_a   1.000
_cell.length_b   1.000
_cell.length_c   1.000
_cell.angle_alpha   90.00
_cell.angle_beta   90.00
_cell.angle_gamma   90.00
#
_symmetry.space_group_name_H-M   'P 1'
#
loop_
_entity.id
_entity.type
_entity.pdbx_description
1 polymer ?
#
loop_
_entity_poly.entity_id
_entity_poly.type
_entity_poly.pdbx_seq_one_letter_code
_entity_poly.pdbx_strand_id
1 'polypeptide(L)'
;MIDFKVHLENDIVSLVQTQENHFEGLYTVGMNPVIWEQHLDKDRWKWNNFRKYIDGGLDNKEGCFTIIDKEINKIIGTTRYYSFNQEEL
;
A
#
# COMPACT_ATOMS: atom_id res chain seq x y z
N MET A 1 3.05 -13.70 7.95
CA MET A 1 3.19 -12.23 7.87
C MET A 1 4.66 -11.92 7.92
N ILE A 2 5.22 -11.35 6.85
CA ILE A 2 6.61 -10.89 6.86
C ILE A 2 6.75 -9.74 7.86
N ASP A 3 7.94 -9.65 8.45
CA ASP A 3 8.36 -8.56 9.32
C ASP A 3 9.56 -7.91 8.64
N PHE A 4 9.38 -6.72 8.09
CA PHE A 4 10.42 -6.06 7.31
C PHE A 4 11.52 -5.54 8.26
N LYS A 5 12.69 -6.17 8.20
CA LYS A 5 13.88 -5.77 8.98
C LYS A 5 14.74 -4.71 8.32
N VAL A 6 14.43 -4.36 7.07
CA VAL A 6 15.18 -3.38 6.27
C VAL A 6 14.31 -2.16 6.08
N HIS A 7 14.88 -0.99 6.34
CA HIS A 7 14.26 0.29 6.03
C HIS A 7 14.51 0.59 4.56
N LEU A 8 13.43 0.70 3.79
CA LEU A 8 13.49 1.09 2.39
C LEU A 8 13.19 2.59 2.30
N GLU A 9 14.19 3.39 2.01
CA GLU A 9 14.03 4.85 1.88
C GLU A 9 15.03 5.44 0.90
N ASN A 10 14.75 6.66 0.44
CA ASN A 10 15.69 7.53 -0.25
C ASN A 10 15.52 8.98 0.25
N ASP A 11 15.98 9.97 -0.52
CA ASP A 11 15.86 11.38 -0.15
C ASP A 11 14.42 11.91 -0.18
N ILE A 12 13.50 11.21 -0.88
CA ILE A 12 12.14 11.66 -1.15
C ILE A 12 11.11 10.90 -0.31
N VAL A 13 11.26 9.57 -0.19
CA VAL A 13 10.25 8.70 0.43
C VAL A 13 10.85 7.70 1.41
N SER A 14 10.03 7.28 2.36
CA SER A 14 10.26 6.13 3.24
C SER A 14 9.11 5.13 3.12
N LEU A 15 9.44 3.84 3.11
CA LEU A 15 8.48 2.75 3.09
C LEU A 15 8.49 2.07 4.45
N VAL A 16 7.34 2.08 5.11
CA VAL A 16 7.13 1.44 6.41
C VAL A 16 6.12 0.30 6.26
N GLN A 17 6.21 -0.73 7.10
CA GLN A 17 5.25 -1.83 7.06
C GLN A 17 3.82 -1.29 7.25
N THR A 18 2.91 -1.66 6.35
CA THR A 18 1.50 -1.28 6.46
C THR A 18 0.90 -1.86 7.73
N GLN A 19 0.10 -1.05 8.42
CA GLN A 19 -0.57 -1.38 9.68
C GLN A 19 -1.98 -0.80 9.60
N GLU A 20 -2.88 -1.32 10.43
CA GLU A 20 -4.30 -0.91 10.46
C GLU A 20 -4.48 0.60 10.65
N ASN A 21 -3.68 1.21 11.50
CA ASN A 21 -3.70 2.66 11.76
C ASN A 21 -3.34 3.52 10.54
N HIS A 22 -2.74 2.95 9.49
CA HIS A 22 -2.46 3.66 8.24
C HIS A 22 -3.69 3.74 7.32
N PHE A 23 -4.77 3.00 7.60
CA PHE A 23 -5.91 2.88 6.69
C PHE A 23 -6.52 4.24 6.31
N GLU A 24 -6.79 5.12 7.29
CA GLU A 24 -7.41 6.41 7.03
C GLU A 24 -6.54 7.31 6.12
N GLY A 25 -5.23 7.33 6.37
CA GLY A 25 -4.29 8.09 5.54
C GLY A 25 -4.17 7.51 4.13
N LEU A 26 -4.14 6.18 4.01
CA LEU A 26 -4.17 5.48 2.73
C LEU A 26 -5.47 5.75 1.97
N TYR A 27 -6.61 5.75 2.65
CA TYR A 27 -7.89 6.05 2.03
C TYR A 27 -7.95 7.50 1.56
N THR A 28 -7.45 8.44 2.35
CA THR A 28 -7.41 9.87 2.01
C THR A 28 -6.70 10.11 0.68
N VAL A 29 -5.60 9.41 0.41
CA VAL A 29 -4.88 9.54 -0.88
C VAL A 29 -5.44 8.62 -1.97
N GLY A 30 -5.99 7.47 -1.60
CA GLY A 30 -6.52 6.46 -2.54
C GLY A 30 -7.97 6.67 -2.97
N MET A 31 -8.72 7.55 -2.33
CA MET A 31 -10.14 7.80 -2.63
C MET A 31 -10.38 8.64 -3.88
N ASN A 32 -9.33 9.17 -4.52
CA ASN A 32 -9.45 9.92 -5.76
C ASN A 32 -9.78 8.96 -6.94
N PRO A 33 -10.96 9.05 -7.57
CA PRO A 33 -11.35 8.15 -8.66
C PRO A 33 -10.39 8.18 -9.86
N VAL A 34 -9.73 9.31 -10.10
CA VAL A 34 -8.79 9.49 -11.23
C VAL A 34 -7.62 8.50 -11.16
N ILE A 35 -7.18 8.12 -9.95
CA ILE A 35 -6.12 7.12 -9.73
C ILE A 35 -6.50 5.77 -10.36
N TRP A 36 -7.79 5.46 -10.43
CA TRP A 36 -8.31 4.14 -10.79
C TRP A 36 -8.87 4.05 -12.21
N GLU A 37 -8.87 5.13 -12.98
CA GLU A 37 -9.50 5.18 -14.32
C GLU A 37 -8.94 4.14 -15.30
N GLN A 38 -7.64 3.88 -15.21
CA GLN A 38 -6.93 2.91 -16.05
C GLN A 38 -6.86 1.50 -15.43
N HIS A 39 -7.30 1.35 -14.18
CA HIS A 39 -7.26 0.09 -13.47
C HIS A 39 -8.49 -0.77 -13.82
N LEU A 40 -8.36 -2.10 -13.86
CA LEU A 40 -9.49 -3.02 -14.14
C LEU A 40 -10.63 -2.86 -13.11
N ASP A 41 -10.25 -2.67 -11.86
CA ASP A 41 -11.12 -2.36 -10.72
C ASP A 41 -11.21 -0.84 -10.51
N LYS A 42 -12.05 -0.18 -11.33
CA LYS A 42 -12.23 1.28 -11.33
C LYS A 42 -12.94 1.82 -10.08
N ASP A 43 -13.62 0.94 -9.36
CA ASP A 43 -14.39 1.27 -8.17
C ASP A 43 -13.59 1.09 -6.87
N ARG A 44 -12.27 0.87 -6.98
CA ARG A 44 -11.42 0.61 -5.81
C ARG A 44 -11.31 1.79 -4.86
N TRP A 45 -11.55 3.03 -5.31
CA TRP A 45 -11.63 4.21 -4.44
C TRP A 45 -12.84 4.22 -3.49
N LYS A 46 -13.88 3.41 -3.73
CA LYS A 46 -15.05 3.34 -2.85
C LYS A 46 -14.65 2.72 -1.52
N TRP A 47 -15.11 3.28 -0.40
CA TRP A 47 -14.74 2.87 0.97
C TRP A 47 -14.63 1.35 1.16
N ASN A 48 -15.71 0.60 0.86
CA ASN A 48 -15.74 -0.85 1.06
C ASN A 48 -14.76 -1.61 0.15
N ASN A 49 -14.52 -1.13 -1.07
CA ASN A 49 -13.60 -1.78 -2.01
C ASN A 49 -12.14 -1.45 -1.65
N PHE A 50 -11.89 -0.21 -1.24
CA PHE A 50 -10.58 0.21 -0.74
C PHE A 50 -10.23 -0.55 0.54
N ARG A 51 -11.20 -0.72 1.46
CA ARG A 51 -11.05 -1.53 2.66
C ARG A 51 -10.61 -2.95 2.34
N LYS A 52 -11.35 -3.64 1.46
CA LYS A 52 -10.98 -4.98 0.99
C LYS A 52 -9.58 -5.03 0.36
N TYR A 53 -9.21 -4.00 -0.39
CA TYR A 53 -7.88 -3.92 -1.01
C TYR A 53 -6.76 -3.81 0.04
N ILE A 54 -6.91 -2.95 1.05
CA ILE A 54 -5.94 -2.79 2.14
C ILE A 54 -5.93 -4.01 3.05
N ASP A 55 -7.08 -4.59 3.40
CA ASP A 55 -7.17 -5.84 4.16
C ASP A 55 -6.40 -6.97 3.47
N GLY A 56 -6.58 -7.11 2.15
CA GLY A 56 -5.79 -8.08 1.38
C GLY A 56 -4.29 -7.77 1.34
N GLY A 57 -3.88 -6.51 1.57
CA GLY A 57 -2.48 -6.14 1.76
C GLY A 57 -1.96 -6.44 3.16
N LEU A 58 -2.79 -6.25 4.20
CA LEU A 58 -2.49 -6.60 5.58
C LEU A 58 -2.41 -8.11 5.79
N ASP A 59 -3.22 -8.90 5.08
CA ASP A 59 -3.20 -10.37 5.15
C ASP A 59 -2.12 -11.00 4.25
N ASN A 60 -1.43 -10.19 3.45
CA ASN A 60 -0.47 -10.65 2.45
C ASN A 60 0.79 -11.22 3.10
N LYS A 61 1.19 -12.44 2.72
CA LYS A 61 2.35 -13.12 3.33
C LYS A 61 3.67 -12.44 2.98
N GLU A 62 3.78 -11.95 1.76
CA GLU A 62 4.93 -11.23 1.18
C GLU A 62 5.01 -9.77 1.65
N GLY A 63 3.99 -9.30 2.37
CA GLY A 63 3.95 -8.00 3.04
C GLY A 63 3.44 -6.85 2.18
N CYS A 64 3.23 -5.72 2.84
CA CYS A 64 2.70 -4.49 2.28
C CYS A 64 3.39 -3.31 2.93
N PHE A 65 3.65 -2.25 2.16
CA PHE A 65 4.27 -1.02 2.60
C PHE A 65 3.33 0.18 2.45
N THR A 66 3.37 1.06 3.43
CA THR A 66 2.87 2.43 3.36
C THR A 66 4.02 3.33 2.91
N ILE A 67 3.76 4.17 1.90
CA ILE A 67 4.74 5.11 1.36
C ILE A 67 4.52 6.46 2.03
N ILE A 68 5.56 7.00 2.65
CA ILE A 68 5.58 8.29 3.35
C ILE A 68 6.48 9.24 2.57
N ASP A 69 5.96 10.41 2.21
CA ASP A 69 6.74 11.53 1.72
C ASP A 69 7.52 12.16 2.89
N LYS A 70 8.85 12.30 2.74
CA LYS A 70 9.75 12.76 3.81
C LYS A 70 9.72 14.27 4.02
N GLU A 71 9.34 15.05 3.01
CA GLU A 71 9.30 16.52 3.10
C GLU A 71 8.09 16.97 3.92
N ILE A 72 6.91 16.43 3.61
CA ILE A 72 5.65 16.83 4.26
C ILE A 72 5.20 15.87 5.37
N ASN A 73 5.91 14.75 5.55
CA ASN A 73 5.61 13.69 6.51
C ASN A 73 4.16 13.18 6.38
N LYS A 74 3.73 12.87 5.14
CA LYS A 74 2.39 12.37 4.85
C LYS A 74 2.43 11.06 4.09
N ILE A 75 1.43 10.22 4.32
CA ILE A 75 1.15 9.05 3.50
C ILE A 75 0.79 9.50 2.09
N ILE A 76 1.45 8.92 1.09
CA ILE A 76 1.22 9.22 -0.33
C ILE A 76 0.83 8.00 -1.16
N GLY A 77 0.83 6.80 -0.56
CA GLY A 77 0.36 5.59 -1.23
C GLY A 77 0.75 4.32 -0.50
N THR A 78 0.56 3.20 -1.19
CA THR A 78 0.92 1.86 -0.72
C THR A 78 1.46 1.03 -1.88
N THR A 79 2.33 0.08 -1.55
CA THR A 79 2.84 -0.93 -2.49
C THR A 79 3.01 -2.26 -1.77
N ARG A 80 3.02 -3.37 -2.51
CA ARG A 80 3.18 -4.70 -1.93
C ARG A 80 3.86 -5.65 -2.90
N TYR A 81 4.64 -6.58 -2.37
CA TYR A 81 5.06 -7.77 -3.12
C TYR A 81 3.91 -8.77 -3.13
N TYR A 82 3.75 -9.56 -4.17
CA TYR A 82 2.73 -10.61 -4.22
C TYR A 82 3.13 -11.66 -5.24
N SER A 83 2.56 -12.86 -5.11
CA SER A 83 2.75 -13.96 -6.06
C SER A 83 4.22 -14.38 -6.18
N PHE A 84 4.96 -14.39 -5.07
CA PHE A 84 6.32 -14.93 -5.10
C PHE A 84 6.26 -16.45 -5.32
N ASN A 85 6.88 -16.91 -6.41
CA ASN A 85 7.05 -18.33 -6.70
C ASN A 85 8.54 -18.67 -6.76
N GLN A 86 9.02 -19.45 -5.80
CA GLN A 86 10.41 -19.87 -5.75
C GLN A 86 10.78 -20.81 -6.91
N GLU A 87 9.84 -21.56 -7.47
CA GLU A 87 10.09 -22.49 -8.59
C GLU A 87 10.29 -21.76 -9.93
N GLU A 88 9.98 -20.46 -10.00
CA GLU A 88 10.17 -19.61 -11.18
C GLU A 88 11.51 -18.84 -11.17
N LEU A 89 12.37 -19.06 -10.17
CA LEU A 89 13.73 -18.53 -10.09
C LEU A 89 14.73 -19.36 -10.91
#